data_AF-A0A947ABJ2-F1
#
_entry.id   AF-A0A947ABJ2-F1
#
_cell.length_a   1.000
_cell.length_b   1.000
_cell.length_c   1.000
_cell.angle_alpha   90.00
_cell.angle_beta   90.00
_cell.angle_gamma   90.00
#
_symmetry.space_group_name_H-M   'P 1'
#
loop_
_entity.id
_entity.type
_entity.pdbx_description
1 polymer ?
#
loop_
_entity_poly.entity_id
_entity_poly.type
_entity_poly.pdbx_seq_one_letter_code
_entity_poly.pdbx_strand_id
1 'polypeptide(L)' 'LLSYESTDNRMGRLAKGELYFNRFIPLKEILEGIRSVSAEDIQQLAQDLFQKDIFSLVALGKVKENEITPELLNL' A
#
# COMPACT_ATOMS: atom_id res chain seq x y z
N LEU A 1 -4.12 -6.50 -14.04
CA LEU A 1 -4.84 -6.43 -15.34
C LEU A 1 -5.65 -7.70 -15.58
N LEU A 2 -5.08 -8.88 -15.36
CA LEU A 2 -5.72 -10.19 -15.56
C LEU A 2 -7.06 -10.35 -14.83
N SER A 3 -7.25 -9.71 -13.68
CA SER A 3 -8.50 -9.77 -12.91
C SER A 3 -9.70 -9.05 -13.55
N TYR A 4 -9.53 -8.28 -14.64
CA TYR A 4 -10.63 -7.53 -15.28
C TYR A 4 -11.57 -8.36 -16.15
N GLU A 5 -11.26 -9.64 -16.34
CA GLU A 5 -12.01 -10.53 -17.21
C GLU A 5 -13.37 -10.93 -16.61
N SER A 6 -13.45 -11.01 -15.28
CA SER A 6 -14.70 -11.28 -14.56
C SER A 6 -15.54 -10.00 -14.37
N THR A 7 -16.84 -10.12 -14.62
CA THR A 7 -17.84 -9.08 -14.36
C THR A 7 -17.89 -8.69 -12.88
N ASP A 8 -17.70 -9.62 -11.95
CA ASP A 8 -17.67 -9.37 -10.50
C ASP A 8 -16.51 -8.45 -10.13
N ASN A 9 -15.32 -8.70 -10.67
CA ASN A 9 -14.16 -7.83 -10.45
C ASN A 9 -14.37 -6.43 -11.04
N ARG A 10 -15.09 -6.31 -12.17
CA ARG A 10 -15.45 -5.01 -12.75
C ARG A 10 -16.43 -4.25 -11.85
N MET A 11 -17.47 -4.93 -11.35
CA MET A 11 -18.46 -4.35 -10.44
C MET A 11 -17.82 -3.90 -9.13
N GLY A 12 -16.96 -4.73 -8.51
CA GLY A 12 -16.26 -4.37 -7.28
C GLY A 12 -15.34 -3.15 -7.44
N ARG A 13 -14.74 -2.96 -8.62
CA ARG A 13 -13.93 -1.77 -8.91
C ARG A 13 -14.76 -0.51 -9.09
N LEU A 14 -15.94 -0.61 -9.72
CA LEU A 14 -16.87 0.51 -9.81
C LEU A 14 -17.31 0.97 -8.42
N ALA A 15 -17.73 0.04 -7.57
CA ALA A 15 -18.15 0.34 -6.20
C ALA A 15 -17.02 1.00 -5.39
N LYS A 16 -15.79 0.48 -5.46
CA LYS A 16 -14.63 1.09 -4.78
C LYS A 16 -14.30 2.48 -5.32
N GLY A 17 -14.45 2.68 -6.64
CA GLY A 17 -14.27 3.99 -7.27
C GLY A 17 -15.18 5.04 -6.66
N GLU A 18 -16.48 4.73 -6.58
CA GLU A 18 -17.47 5.62 -5.97
C GLU A 18 -17.21 5.83 -4.47
N LEU A 19 -16.91 4.77 -3.72
CA LEU A 19 -16.75 4.87 -2.26
C LEU A 19 -15.48 5.62 -1.81
N TYR A 20 -14.34 5.38 -2.47
CA TYR A 20 -13.05 5.96 -2.04
C TYR A 20 -12.68 7.24 -2.79
N PHE A 21 -13.10 7.34 -4.05
CA PHE A 21 -12.64 8.41 -4.96
C PHE A 21 -13.80 9.23 -5.54
N ASN A 22 -15.04 8.87 -5.21
CA ASN A 22 -16.25 9.53 -5.69
C ASN A 22 -16.33 9.62 -7.23
N ARG A 23 -15.67 8.68 -7.91
CA ARG A 23 -15.70 8.53 -9.37
C ARG A 23 -15.19 7.18 -9.84
N PHE A 24 -15.59 6.82 -11.05
CA PHE A 24 -14.94 5.77 -11.81
C PHE A 24 -13.53 6.18 -12.26
N ILE A 25 -12.54 5.33 -11.98
CA ILE A 25 -11.15 5.48 -12.44
C ILE A 25 -10.92 4.51 -13.61
N PRO A 26 -10.73 5.01 -14.85
CA PRO A 26 -10.48 4.18 -16.02
C PRO A 26 -9.19 3.38 -15.92
N LEU A 27 -9.16 2.22 -16.57
CA LEU A 27 -7.98 1.37 -16.60
C LEU A 27 -6.74 2.09 -17.19
N LYS A 28 -6.96 2.89 -18.24
CA LYS A 28 -5.90 3.65 -18.89
C LYS A 28 -5.22 4.61 -17.92
N GLU A 29 -6.00 5.32 -17.11
CA GLU A 29 -5.50 6.28 -16.12
C GLU A 29 -4.60 5.57 -15.09
N ILE A 30 -5.02 4.40 -14.62
CA ILE A 30 -4.22 3.59 -13.69
C ILE A 30 -2.91 3.13 -14.32
N LEU A 31 -2.93 2.74 -15.60
CA LEU A 31 -1.72 2.34 -16.31
C LEU A 31 -0.76 3.50 -16.51
N GLU A 32 -1.27 4.67 -16.84
CA GLU A 32 -0.47 5.89 -16.97
C GLU A 32 0.15 6.27 -15.63
N GLY A 33 -0.63 6.24 -14.54
CA GLY A 33 -0.14 6.50 -13.19
C GLY A 33 0.95 5.52 -12.73
N ILE A 34 0.82 4.23 -13.05
CA ILE A 34 1.90 3.25 -12.74
C ILE A 34 3.15 3.55 -13.56
N ARG A 35 2.99 3.87 -14.85
CA ARG A 35 4.13 4.13 -15.75
C ARG A 35 4.85 5.43 -15.45
N SER A 36 4.19 6.40 -14.82
CA SER A 36 4.80 7.67 -14.45
C SER A 36 5.67 7.58 -13.19
N VAL A 37 5.63 6.48 -12.44
CA VAL A 37 6.41 6.33 -11.21
C VAL A 37 7.91 6.23 -11.55
N SER A 38 8.70 7.15 -11.00
CA SER A 38 10.15 7.20 -11.10
C SER A 38 10.85 6.47 -9.96
N ALA A 39 12.16 6.27 -10.07
CA ALA A 39 12.96 5.71 -8.97
C ALA A 39 13.04 6.67 -7.78
N GLU A 40 13.04 7.97 -8.06
CA GLU A 40 13.05 9.04 -7.08
C GLU A 40 11.75 9.06 -6.28
N ASP A 41 10.59 8.87 -6.92
CA ASP A 41 9.30 8.77 -6.24
C ASP A 41 9.28 7.61 -5.23
N ILE A 42 9.85 6.46 -5.62
CA ILE A 42 9.96 5.29 -4.74
C ILE A 42 10.89 5.57 -3.56
N GLN A 43 12.04 6.21 -3.80
CA GLN A 43 12.98 6.55 -2.74
C GLN A 43 12.37 7.55 -1.74
N GLN A 44 11.65 8.56 -2.24
CA GLN A 44 10.96 9.53 -1.39
C GLN A 44 9.86 8.86 -0.55
N LEU A 45 9.02 8.04 -1.19
CA LEU A 45 7.97 7.31 -0.48
C LEU A 45 8.55 6.38 0.59
N ALA A 46 9.68 5.73 0.33
CA ALA A 46 10.35 4.91 1.32
C ALA A 46 10.83 5.74 2.53
N GLN A 47 11.41 6.93 2.30
CA GLN A 47 11.82 7.82 3.39
C GLN A 47 10.61 8.35 4.19
N ASP A 48 9.46 8.50 3.57
CA ASP A 48 8.24 8.94 4.24
C ASP A 48 7.58 7.82 5.06
N LEU A 49 7.57 6.58 4.55
CA LEU A 49 6.91 5.44 5.19
C LEU A 49 7.78 4.77 6.27
N PHE A 50 9.08 4.68 6.06
CA PHE A 50 10.01 4.02 7.00
C PHE A 50 10.58 5.02 8.01
N GLN A 51 9.69 5.81 8.60
CA GLN A 51 10.05 6.69 9.73
C GLN A 51 9.78 5.96 11.04
N LYS A 52 10.77 5.99 11.93
CA LYS A 52 10.68 5.39 13.27
C LYS A 52 9.46 5.86 14.06
N ASP A 53 9.07 7.13 13.90
CA ASP A 53 7.99 7.74 14.68
C ASP A 53 6.58 7.25 14.27
N ILE A 54 6.43 6.60 13.12
CA ILE A 54 5.14 6.10 12.61
C ILE A 54 5.07 4.56 12.53
N PHE A 55 6.09 3.86 13.02
CA PHE A 55 6.14 2.40 13.00
C PHE A 55 5.35 1.78 14.17
N SER A 56 4.58 0.73 13.90
CA SER A 56 3.84 -0.02 14.92
C SER A 56 4.15 -1.50 14.85
N LEU A 57 4.53 -2.09 15.99
CA LEU A 57 4.83 -3.51 16.14
C LEU A 57 3.84 -4.17 17.08
N VAL A 58 3.24 -5.28 16.64
CA VAL A 58 2.35 -6.12 17.45
C VAL A 58 2.90 -7.54 17.49
N ALA A 59 3.19 -8.05 18.69
CA ALA A 59 3.64 -9.42 18.92
C ALA A 59 2.62 -10.17 19.79
N LEU A 60 2.27 -11.40 19.41
CA LEU A 60 1.28 -12.23 20.11
C LEU A 60 1.87 -13.60 20.45
N GLY A 61 1.59 -14.09 21.66
CA GLY A 61 2.07 -15.39 22.16
C GLY A 61 3.15 -15.26 23.24
N LYS A 62 4.01 -16.28 23.39
CA LYS A 62 5.09 -16.31 24.40
C LYS A 62 6.32 -15.57 23.88
N VAL A 63 6.20 -14.26 23.71
CA VAL A 63 7.30 -13.37 23.30
C VAL A 63 7.81 -12.64 24.53
N LYS A 64 9.12 -12.61 24.73
CA LYS A 64 9.76 -11.82 25.79
C LYS A 64 10.27 -10.50 25.22
N GLU A 65 10.24 -9.46 26.05
CA GLU A 65 10.68 -8.11 25.66
C GLU A 65 12.14 -8.08 25.15
N ASN A 66 13.00 -8.96 25.66
CA ASN A 66 14.39 -9.10 25.23
C ASN A 66 14.59 -9.90 23.92
N GLU A 67 13.53 -10.53 23.39
CA GLU A 67 13.51 -11.16 22.06
C GLU A 67 13.06 -10.17 20.98
N ILE A 68 12.44 -9.06 21.38
CA ILE A 68 12.13 -7.92 20.53
C ILE A 68 13.36 -7.01 20.54
N THR A 69 14.26 -7.20 19.59
CA THR A 69 15.47 -6.37 19.52
C THR A 69 15.10 -4.91 19.25
N PRO A 70 15.67 -3.95 20.02
CA PRO A 70 15.51 -2.52 19.75
C PRO A 70 15.99 -2.14 18.33
N GLU A 71 16.87 -2.93 17.73
CA GLU A 71 17.33 -2.74 16.34
C GLU A 71 16.19 -2.82 15.31
N LEU A 72 15.15 -3.63 15.56
CA LEU A 72 13.98 -3.71 14.67
C LEU A 72 13.14 -2.43 14.68
N LEU A 73 13.29 -1.60 15.72
CA LEU A 73 12.65 -0.29 15.87
C LEU A 73 13.59 0.87 15.52
N ASN A 74 14.81 0.60 15.04
CA ASN A 74 15.83 1.59 14.68
C ASN A 74 16.03 1.74 13.16
N LEU A 75 14.96 1.53 12.38
CA LEU A 75 14.92 1.92 10.96
C LEU A 75 15.10 3.44 10.82
#